data_AF-A0A1F3YKG8-F1
#
_entry.id   AF-A0A1F3YKG8-F1
#
_cell.length_a   1.000
_cell.length_b   1.000
_cell.length_c   1.000
_cell.angle_alpha   90.00
_cell.angle_beta   90.00
_cell.angle_gamma   90.00
#
_symmetry.space_group_name_H-M   'P 1'
#
loop_
_entity.id
_entity.type
_entity.pdbx_description
1 polymer ?
#
loop_
_entity_poly.entity_id
_entity_poly.type
_entity_poly.pdbx_seq_one_letter_code
_entity_poly.pdbx_strand_id
1 'polypeptide(L)' 'MSDQLSFWREGYPALMVTDTAFYRYPHYHSAQDTPDKIDYARMAQVVEGLAKVVLLLANDAEEP' A
#
# COMPACT_ATOMS: atom_id res chain seq x y z
N MET A 1 -5.45 -12.01 1.47
CA MET A 1 -6.23 -11.14 0.56
C MET A 1 -6.64 -9.91 1.35
N SER A 2 -6.63 -8.73 0.74
CA SER A 2 -6.97 -7.44 1.40
C SER A 2 -8.04 -6.71 0.57
N ASP A 3 -8.34 -5.45 0.90
CA ASP A 3 -9.48 -4.68 0.39
C ASP A 3 -9.56 -4.59 -1.14
N GLN A 4 -8.43 -4.64 -1.85
CA GLN A 4 -8.40 -4.65 -3.32
C GLN A 4 -9.21 -5.79 -3.94
N LEU A 5 -9.43 -6.89 -3.20
CA LEU A 5 -10.24 -8.01 -3.68
C LEU A 5 -11.68 -7.58 -3.95
N SER A 6 -12.25 -6.68 -3.13
CA SER A 6 -13.61 -6.17 -3.33
C SER A 6 -13.71 -5.35 -4.61
N PHE A 7 -12.68 -4.57 -4.95
CA PHE A 7 -12.62 -3.80 -6.19
C PHE A 7 -12.53 -4.71 -7.42
N TRP A 8 -11.68 -5.73 -7.37
CA TRP A 8 -11.55 -6.70 -8.46
C TRP A 8 -12.84 -7.46 -8.73
N ARG A 9 -13.62 -7.78 -7.69
CA ARG A 9 -14.93 -8.45 -7.84
C ARG A 9 -15.93 -7.64 -8.66
N GLU A 10 -15.84 -6.32 -8.58
CA GLU A 10 -16.69 -5.39 -9.32
C GLU A 10 -16.03 -4.88 -10.62
N GLY A 11 -14.89 -5.46 -11.03
CA GLY A 11 -14.21 -5.13 -12.27
C GLY A 11 -13.38 -3.84 -12.24
N TYR A 12 -13.20 -3.21 -11.08
CA TYR A 12 -12.37 -2.00 -10.97
C TYR A 12 -10.88 -2.35 -10.94
N PRO A 13 -10.03 -1.65 -11.72
CA PRO A 13 -8.59 -1.76 -11.58
C PRO A 13 -8.16 -1.35 -10.16
N ALA A 14 -7.49 -2.25 -9.45
CA ALA A 14 -6.98 -1.98 -8.11
C ALA A 14 -5.61 -2.64 -7.91
N LEU A 15 -4.76 -2.01 -7.11
CA LEU A 15 -3.42 -2.46 -6.78
C LEU A 15 -3.22 -2.44 -5.27
N MET A 16 -2.58 -3.49 -4.74
CA MET A 16 -2.13 -3.54 -3.35
C MET A 16 -0.61 -3.47 -3.30
N VAL A 17 -0.09 -2.44 -2.64
CA VAL A 17 1.34 -2.31 -2.34
C VAL A 17 1.55 -2.77 -0.90
N THR A 18 2.26 -3.88 -0.72
CA THR A 18 2.54 -4.45 0.59
C THR A 18 3.86 -5.21 0.58
N ASP A 19 4.53 -5.22 1.72
CA ASP A 19 5.67 -6.09 2.01
C ASP A 19 5.21 -7.50 2.46
N THR A 20 3.96 -7.88 2.19
CA THR A 20 3.40 -9.19 2.54
C THR A 20 3.53 -9.52 4.03
N ALA A 21 3.23 -8.54 4.90
CA ALA A 21 3.39 -8.60 6.36
C ALA A 21 2.99 -9.94 7.00
N PHE A 22 1.89 -10.56 6.57
CA PHE A 22 1.43 -11.87 7.06
C PHE A 22 2.51 -12.97 7.03
N TYR A 23 3.48 -12.89 6.12
CA TYR A 23 4.54 -13.88 5.95
C TYR A 23 5.89 -13.44 6.52
N ARG A 24 6.10 -12.14 6.76
CA ARG A 24 7.42 -11.56 7.03
C ARG A 24 7.51 -10.76 8.33
N TYR A 25 6.37 -10.39 8.92
CA TYR A 25 6.32 -9.57 10.12
C TYR A 25 5.82 -10.38 11.33
N PRO A 26 6.70 -10.76 12.28
CA PRO A 26 6.35 -11.67 13.38
C PRO A 26 5.31 -11.12 14.35
N HIS A 27 5.16 -9.80 14.44
CA HIS A 27 4.25 -9.16 15.38
C HIS A 27 2.87 -8.88 14.79
N TYR A 28 2.62 -9.31 13.55
CA TYR A 28 1.35 -9.14 12.88
C TYR A 28 0.18 -9.70 13.73
N HIS A 29 -0.89 -8.93 13.87
CA HIS A 29 -2.05 -9.27 14.71
C HIS A 29 -1.71 -9.51 16.19
N SER A 30 -0.74 -8.79 16.75
CA SER A 30 -0.40 -8.88 18.17
C SER A 30 -0.32 -7.51 18.83
N ALA A 31 -0.44 -7.46 20.16
CA ALA A 31 -0.20 -6.25 20.93
C ALA A 31 1.26 -5.75 20.87
N GLN A 32 2.17 -6.55 20.29
CA GLN A 32 3.57 -6.16 20.08
C GLN A 32 3.78 -5.37 18.78
N ASP A 33 2.75 -5.29 17.92
CA ASP A 33 2.73 -4.39 16.77
C ASP A 33 2.74 -2.93 17.26
N THR A 34 3.94 -2.35 17.31
CA THR A 34 4.20 -1.08 17.97
C THR A 34 5.16 -0.23 17.12
N PRO A 35 5.11 1.11 17.23
CA PRO A 35 5.81 2.01 16.31
C PRO A 35 7.32 1.79 16.22
N ASP A 36 7.96 1.32 17.29
CA ASP A 36 9.40 1.07 17.33
C ASP A 36 9.85 -0.11 16.43
N LYS A 37 8.90 -0.91 15.90
CA LYS A 37 9.18 -2.01 14.96
C LYS A 37 9.13 -1.55 13.50
N ILE A 38 8.77 -0.29 13.24
CA ILE A 38 8.64 0.27 11.89
C ILE A 38 10.00 0.73 11.38
N ASP A 39 10.37 0.29 10.17
CA ASP A 39 11.45 0.90 9.41
C ASP A 39 10.94 2.18 8.72
N TYR A 40 11.08 3.31 9.42
CA TYR A 40 10.60 4.61 8.95
C TYR A 40 11.30 5.09 7.66
N ALA A 41 12.56 4.71 7.45
CA ALA A 41 13.29 5.11 6.25
C ALA A 41 12.70 4.43 5.01
N ARG A 42 12.42 3.13 5.09
CA ARG A 42 11.74 2.41 4.00
C ARG A 42 10.29 2.86 3.83
N MET A 43 9.58 3.12 4.93
CA MET A 43 8.21 3.62 4.87
C MET A 43 8.13 4.97 4.15
N ALA A 44 9.04 5.90 4.43
CA ALA A 44 9.11 7.19 3.75
C ALA A 44 9.29 7.03 2.23
N GLN A 45 10.18 6.13 1.79
CA GLN A 45 10.38 5.85 0.37
C GLN A 45 9.11 5.35 -0.32
N VAL A 46 8.33 4.48 0.33
CA VAL A 46 7.05 4.00 -0.19
C VAL A 46 6.05 5.14 -0.29
N VAL A 47 5.95 5.99 0.73
CA VAL A 47 5.04 7.16 0.74
C VAL A 47 5.38 8.14 -0.38
N GLU A 48 6.65 8.49 -0.54
CA GLU A 48 7.10 9.39 -1.62
C GLU A 48 6.82 8.82 -3.00
N GLY A 49 7.05 7.52 -3.20
CA GLY A 49 6.74 6.82 -4.45
C GLY A 49 5.24 6.83 -4.77
N LEU A 50 4.40 6.48 -3.78
CA LEU A 50 2.94 6.49 -3.94
C LEU A 50 2.40 7.89 -4.23
N ALA A 51 2.90 8.92 -3.56
CA ALA A 51 2.49 10.31 -3.81
C ALA A 51 2.75 10.70 -5.28
N LYS A 52 3.91 10.35 -5.83
CA LYS A 52 4.23 10.60 -7.24
C LYS A 52 3.29 9.87 -8.20
N VAL A 53 3.00 8.59 -7.93
CA VAL A 53 2.09 7.79 -8.76
C VAL A 53 0.67 8.36 -8.73
N VAL A 54 0.17 8.74 -7.55
CA VAL A 54 -1.16 9.33 -7.43
C VAL A 54 -1.25 10.66 -8.17
N LEU A 55 -0.24 11.53 -8.04
CA LEU A 55 -0.18 12.80 -8.78
C LEU A 55 -0.13 12.56 -10.30
N LEU A 56 0.67 11.60 -10.76
CA LEU A 56 0.74 11.23 -12.17
C LEU A 56 -0.65 10.79 -12.67
N LEU A 57 -1.28 9.81 -12.02
CA LEU A 57 -2.58 9.28 -12.45
C LEU A 57 -3.72 10.31 -12.37
N ALA A 58 -3.64 11.23 -11.40
CA ALA A 58 -4.62 12.31 -11.27
C ALA A 58 -4.47 13.38 -12.36
N ASN A 59 -3.24 13.62 -12.83
CA ASN A 59 -2.94 14.64 -13.85
C ASN A 59 -2.95 14.07 -15.28
N ASP A 60 -2.69 12.77 -15.47
CA ASP A 60 -2.80 12.06 -16.75
C ASP A 60 -4.28 11.82 -17.15
N ALA A 61 -5.24 12.18 -16.29
CA ALA A 61 -6.67 12.12 -16.60
C ALA A 61 -7.13 13.18 -17.63
N GLU A 62 -6.22 14.00 -18.16
CA GLU A 62 -6.44 14.83 -19.34
C GLU A 62 -5.78 14.22 -20.60
N GLU A 63 -6.37 13.15 -21.15
CA GLU A 63 -6.51 12.98 -22.61
C GLU A 63 -7.71 12.04 -22.91
N PRO A 64 -8.46 12.29 -24.00
CA PRO A 64 -9.75 11.66 -24.30
C PRO A 64 -9.71 10.19 -24.72
#